data_AF-C7BVT8-F1
#
_entry.id   AF-C7BVT8-F1
#
_cell.length_a   1.000
_cell.length_b   1.000
_cell.length_c   1.000
_cell.angle_alpha   90.00
_cell.angle_beta   90.00
_cell.angle_gamma   90.00
#
_symmetry.space_group_name_H-M   'P 1'
#
loop_
_entity.id
_entity.type
_entity.pdbx_description
1 polymer ?
#
loop_
_entity_poly.entity_id
_entity_poly.type
_entity_poly.pdbx_seq_one_letter_code
_entity_poly.pdbx_strand_id
1 'polypeptide(L)'
;MLCSKVYLHWNCVLVVYVEPLLCSVGFLLNCACIAVFLSVSSHGYFRKTSLLFYFISLSTCNALQHLLSIFVIVLPAMEQFIGLEFPRKAEDLHRMNAITVRLGYPLMLAANYAAIWLLTLICAQRFQAICHPSNPWKLRLACIRRSKGAVIVVVGAALALNVIRFWEMEWHADHGGIVSSGLRSTRRGILR
;
A
#
# COMPACT_ATOMS: atom_id res chain seq x y z
N MET A 1 14.61 -24.78 21.31
CA MET A 1 15.32 -24.34 20.09
C MET A 1 14.68 -24.80 18.77
N LEU A 2 14.17 -26.04 18.63
CA LEU A 2 13.54 -26.50 17.37
C LEU A 2 12.33 -25.66 16.94
N CYS A 3 11.45 -25.30 17.88
CA CYS A 3 10.26 -24.49 17.61
C CYS A 3 10.65 -23.14 16.95
N SER A 4 11.64 -22.43 17.48
CA SER A 4 12.07 -21.14 16.93
C SER A 4 12.66 -21.24 15.51
N LYS A 5 13.40 -22.32 15.20
CA LYS A 5 13.92 -22.56 13.83
C LYS A 5 12.83 -22.92 12.83
N VAL A 6 11.84 -23.72 13.23
CA VAL A 6 10.70 -24.08 12.39
C VAL A 6 9.86 -22.84 12.09
N TYR A 7 9.53 -22.04 13.11
CA TYR A 7 8.82 -20.77 12.92
C TYR A 7 9.59 -19.80 12.03
N LEU A 8 10.91 -19.69 12.19
CA LEU A 8 11.72 -18.84 11.33
C LEU A 8 11.66 -19.28 9.86
N HIS A 9 11.77 -20.59 9.60
CA HIS A 9 11.71 -21.13 8.24
C HIS A 9 10.35 -20.92 7.57
N TRP A 10 9.24 -21.13 8.29
CA TRP A 10 7.90 -20.85 7.77
C TRP A 10 7.67 -19.37 7.49
N ASN A 11 8.15 -18.48 8.36
CA ASN A 11 8.08 -17.03 8.11
C ASN A 11 8.93 -16.63 6.89
N CYS A 12 10.10 -17.23 6.69
CA CYS A 12 10.89 -17.00 5.47
C CYS A 12 10.11 -17.37 4.22
N VAL A 13 9.52 -18.57 4.18
CA VAL A 13 8.80 -19.04 3.00
C VAL A 13 7.57 -18.16 2.72
N LEU A 14 6.84 -17.78 3.77
CA LEU A 14 5.68 -16.90 3.64
C LEU A 14 6.06 -15.52 3.08
N VAL A 15 7.09 -14.87 3.65
CA VAL A 15 7.49 -13.52 3.27
C VAL A 15 8.21 -13.47 1.92
N VAL A 16 9.08 -14.45 1.64
CA VAL A 16 9.92 -14.43 0.43
C VAL A 16 9.22 -15.02 -0.80
N TYR A 17 8.28 -15.95 -0.63
CA TYR A 17 7.62 -16.61 -1.75
C TYR A 17 6.13 -16.34 -1.84
N VAL A 18 5.38 -16.51 -0.74
CA VAL A 18 3.93 -16.39 -0.77
C VAL A 18 3.50 -14.93 -0.93
N GLU A 19 4.12 -14.02 -0.20
CA GLU A 19 3.79 -12.59 -0.26
C GLU A 19 4.04 -11.93 -1.62
N PRO A 20 5.21 -12.08 -2.29
CA PRO A 20 5.40 -11.51 -3.62
C PRO A 20 4.51 -12.18 -4.67
N LEU A 21 4.17 -13.46 -4.52
CA LEU A 21 3.21 -14.13 -5.39
C LEU A 21 1.82 -13.49 -5.26
N LEU A 22 1.34 -13.30 -4.02
CA LEU A 22 0.06 -12.64 -3.75
C LEU A 22 0.05 -11.20 -4.25
N CYS A 23 1.13 -10.44 -4.03
CA CYS A 23 1.24 -9.07 -4.52
C CYS A 23 1.25 -9.01 -6.06
N SER A 24 1.93 -9.96 -6.71
CA SER A 24 1.97 -10.04 -8.18
C SER A 24 0.59 -10.34 -8.76
N VAL A 25 -0.11 -11.33 -8.21
CA VAL A 25 -1.50 -11.65 -8.61
C VAL A 25 -2.42 -10.46 -8.36
N GLY A 26 -2.34 -9.85 -7.17
CA GLY A 26 -3.13 -8.66 -6.82
C GLY A 26 -2.87 -7.49 -7.75
N PHE A 27 -1.61 -7.23 -8.11
CA PHE A 27 -1.25 -6.19 -9.07
C PHE A 27 -1.84 -6.47 -10.47
N LEU A 28 -1.68 -7.69 -10.99
CA LEU A 28 -2.22 -8.09 -12.30
C LEU A 28 -3.74 -7.94 -12.35
N LEU A 29 -4.45 -8.39 -11.31
CA LEU A 29 -5.91 -8.26 -11.23
C LEU A 29 -6.34 -6.79 -11.18
N ASN A 30 -5.69 -5.95 -10.38
CA ASN A 30 -6.01 -4.52 -10.33
C ASN A 30 -5.72 -3.82 -11.67
N CYS A 31 -4.64 -4.17 -12.36
CA CYS A 31 -4.35 -3.68 -13.71
C CYS A 31 -5.41 -4.11 -14.72
N ALA A 32 -5.86 -5.36 -14.67
CA ALA A 32 -6.95 -5.85 -15.51
C ALA A 32 -8.27 -5.09 -15.22
N CYS A 33 -8.58 -4.85 -13.95
CA CYS A 33 -9.74 -4.03 -13.56
C CYS A 33 -9.66 -2.62 -14.13
N ILE A 34 -8.50 -1.96 -14.04
CA ILE A 34 -8.29 -0.62 -14.61
C ILE A 34 -8.52 -0.64 -16.13
N ALA A 35 -7.93 -1.61 -16.84
CA ALA A 35 -8.09 -1.75 -18.29
C ALA A 35 -9.55 -1.93 -18.71
N VAL A 36 -10.29 -2.81 -18.01
CA VAL A 36 -11.72 -3.04 -18.25
C VAL A 36 -12.52 -1.77 -17.97
N PHE A 37 -12.29 -1.09 -16.85
CA PHE A 37 -13.01 0.13 -16.51
C PHE A 37 -12.73 1.27 -17.49
N LEU A 38 -11.49 1.42 -17.96
CA LEU A 38 -11.14 2.40 -19.00
C LEU A 38 -11.80 2.07 -20.35
N SER A 39 -11.82 0.79 -20.74
CA SER A 39 -12.50 0.32 -21.96
C SER A 39 -14.00 0.60 -21.92
N VAL A 40 -14.65 0.32 -20.78
CA VAL A 40 -16.07 0.61 -20.54
C VAL A 40 -16.33 2.12 -20.52
N SER A 41 -15.41 2.94 -19.98
CA SER A 41 -15.56 4.40 -19.96
C SER A 41 -15.50 5.04 -21.35
N SER A 42 -14.84 4.39 -22.31
CA SER A 42 -14.70 4.90 -23.68
C SER A 42 -16.00 4.80 -24.48
N HIS A 43 -16.84 3.80 -24.18
CA HIS A 43 -18.15 3.62 -24.80
C HIS A 43 -19.14 4.64 -24.19
N GLY A 44 -19.43 5.71 -24.93
CA GLY A 44 -20.09 6.94 -24.47
C GLY A 44 -21.44 6.82 -23.73
N TYR A 45 -22.03 5.62 -23.62
CA TYR A 45 -23.24 5.33 -22.83
C TYR A 45 -23.02 5.49 -21.32
N PHE A 46 -21.81 5.24 -20.80
CA PHE A 46 -21.52 5.22 -19.35
C PHE A 46 -20.81 6.47 -18.79
N ARG A 47 -20.57 7.49 -19.61
CA ARG A 47 -19.84 8.72 -19.23
C ARG A 47 -20.46 9.49 -18.04
N LYS A 48 -21.70 9.18 -17.66
CA LYS A 48 -22.41 9.78 -16.51
C LYS A 48 -22.24 9.05 -15.18
N THR A 49 -21.58 7.89 -15.12
CA THR A 49 -21.47 7.10 -13.88
C THR A 49 -20.24 7.52 -13.08
N SER A 50 -20.42 8.45 -12.13
CA SER A 50 -19.38 8.91 -11.19
C SER A 50 -18.67 7.76 -10.46
N LEU A 51 -19.37 6.62 -10.32
CA LEU A 51 -18.92 5.43 -9.62
C LEU A 51 -17.76 4.69 -10.31
N LEU A 52 -17.71 4.76 -11.65
CA LEU A 52 -16.64 4.13 -12.41
C LEU A 52 -15.27 4.81 -12.13
N PHE A 53 -15.26 6.13 -11.91
CA PHE A 53 -14.06 6.85 -11.48
C PHE A 53 -13.59 6.44 -10.09
N TYR A 54 -14.50 6.15 -9.15
CA TYR A 54 -14.14 5.64 -7.83
C TYR A 54 -13.50 4.26 -7.91
N PHE A 55 -14.02 3.36 -8.75
CA PHE A 55 -13.42 2.04 -8.95
C PHE A 55 -12.05 2.10 -9.63
N ILE A 56 -11.87 2.95 -10.65
CA ILE A 56 -10.54 3.16 -11.25
C ILE A 56 -9.57 3.64 -10.18
N SER A 57 -9.95 4.66 -9.40
CA SER A 57 -9.09 5.22 -8.35
C SER A 57 -8.76 4.19 -7.26
N LEU A 58 -9.75 3.39 -6.85
CA LEU A 58 -9.57 2.31 -5.88
C LEU A 58 -8.60 1.25 -6.41
N SER A 59 -8.79 0.78 -7.64
CA SER A 59 -7.89 -0.20 -8.27
C SER A 59 -6.48 0.37 -8.48
N THR A 60 -6.34 1.66 -8.79
CA THR A 60 -5.02 2.31 -8.85
C THR A 60 -4.36 2.38 -7.48
N CYS A 61 -5.08 2.73 -6.42
CA CYS A 61 -4.54 2.76 -5.05
C CYS A 61 -4.10 1.36 -4.60
N ASN A 62 -4.92 0.33 -4.87
CA ASN A 62 -4.59 -1.06 -4.56
C ASN A 62 -3.39 -1.57 -5.36
N ALA A 63 -3.31 -1.24 -6.66
CA ALA A 63 -2.16 -1.59 -7.50
C ALA A 63 -0.87 -0.92 -6.96
N LEU A 64 -0.95 0.36 -6.60
CA LEU A 64 0.19 1.09 -6.03
C LEU A 64 0.61 0.51 -4.67
N GLN A 65 -0.35 0.15 -3.82
CA GLN A 65 -0.08 -0.50 -2.53
C GLN A 65 0.64 -1.85 -2.73
N HIS A 66 0.14 -2.71 -3.62
CA HIS A 66 0.79 -4.00 -3.90
C HIS A 66 2.19 -3.83 -4.49
N LEU A 67 2.38 -2.85 -5.37
CA LEU A 67 3.69 -2.53 -5.94
C LEU A 67 4.68 -2.08 -4.85
N LEU A 68 4.25 -1.16 -3.97
CA LEU A 68 5.08 -0.66 -2.86
C LEU A 68 5.34 -1.74 -1.80
N SER A 69 4.38 -2.65 -1.57
CA SER A 69 4.52 -3.77 -0.64
C SER A 69 5.69 -4.69 -1.01
N ILE A 70 5.88 -4.97 -2.31
CA ILE A 70 7.01 -5.76 -2.79
C ILE A 70 8.32 -5.07 -2.42
N PHE A 71 8.42 -3.76 -2.67
CA PHE A 71 9.63 -3.00 -2.38
C PHE A 71 9.91 -2.81 -0.88
N VAL A 72 8.88 -2.69 -0.05
CA VAL A 72 9.03 -2.40 1.39
C VAL A 72 9.24 -3.66 2.22
N ILE A 73 8.67 -4.81 1.81
CA ILE A 73 8.69 -6.02 2.64
C ILE A 73 9.66 -7.07 2.11
N VAL A 74 9.77 -7.23 0.78
CA VAL A 74 10.63 -8.26 0.18
C VAL A 74 12.10 -7.87 0.24
N LEU A 75 12.46 -6.60 -0.04
CA LEU A 75 13.86 -6.14 0.02
C LEU A 75 14.52 -6.29 1.41
N PRO A 76 13.93 -5.83 2.52
CA PRO A 76 14.56 -6.02 3.84
C PRO A 76 14.63 -7.49 4.24
N ALA A 77 13.64 -8.30 3.86
CA ALA A 77 13.70 -9.73 4.08
C ALA A 77 14.90 -10.34 3.34
N MET A 78 15.08 -10.01 2.06
CA MET A 78 16.21 -10.49 1.24
C MET A 78 17.57 -10.01 1.78
N GLU A 79 17.66 -8.78 2.28
CA GLU A 79 18.89 -8.25 2.90
C GLU A 79 19.32 -9.09 4.13
N GLN A 80 18.36 -9.46 4.99
CA GLN A 80 18.66 -10.28 6.17
C GLN A 80 19.22 -11.67 5.82
N PHE A 81 18.84 -12.23 4.68
CA PHE A 81 19.35 -13.52 4.20
C PHE A 81 20.71 -13.38 3.51
N ILE A 82 20.85 -12.43 2.57
CA ILE A 82 22.11 -12.21 1.83
C ILE A 82 23.22 -11.71 2.77
N GLY A 83 22.88 -10.94 3.81
CA GLY A 83 23.82 -10.45 4.80
C GLY A 83 24.53 -11.55 5.60
N LEU A 84 23.98 -12.77 5.65
CA LEU A 84 24.63 -13.93 6.29
C LEU A 84 25.65 -14.62 5.38
N GLU A 85 25.46 -14.55 4.06
CA GLU A 85 26.21 -15.36 3.09
C GLU A 85 27.22 -14.53 2.27
N PHE A 86 26.94 -13.24 2.01
CA PHE A 86 27.80 -12.34 1.24
C PHE A 86 27.83 -10.90 1.79
N PRO A 87 28.70 -10.58 2.78
CA PRO A 87 28.66 -9.31 3.50
C PRO A 87 28.97 -8.06 2.64
N ARG A 88 29.82 -8.18 1.61
CA ARG A 88 30.16 -7.04 0.72
C ARG A 88 29.03 -6.62 -0.22
N LYS A 89 28.21 -7.56 -0.69
CA LYS A 89 27.03 -7.24 -1.51
C LYS A 89 25.85 -6.75 -0.67
N ALA A 90 25.85 -7.04 0.63
CA ALA A 90 24.82 -6.61 1.55
C ALA A 90 24.87 -5.10 1.85
N GLU A 91 26.04 -4.46 1.86
CA GLU A 91 26.16 -3.01 2.13
C GLU A 91 25.48 -2.15 1.06
N ASP A 92 25.67 -2.47 -0.22
CA ASP A 92 24.99 -1.76 -1.31
C ASP A 92 23.47 -1.97 -1.28
N LEU A 93 23.04 -3.19 -0.96
CA LEU A 93 21.62 -3.55 -0.84
C LEU A 93 20.97 -2.86 0.38
N HIS A 94 21.70 -2.74 1.48
CA HIS A 94 21.27 -2.05 2.69
C HIS A 94 20.98 -0.57 2.44
N ARG A 95 21.82 0.10 1.64
CA ARG A 95 21.62 1.51 1.28
C ARG A 95 20.36 1.72 0.44
N MET A 96 20.12 0.84 -0.53
CA MET A 96 18.89 0.88 -1.34
C MET A 96 17.65 0.53 -0.50
N ASN A 97 17.76 -0.45 0.38
CA ASN A 97 16.68 -0.86 1.28
C ASN A 97 16.30 0.26 2.26
N ALA A 98 17.28 0.93 2.87
CA ALA A 98 17.04 2.04 3.79
C ALA A 98 16.24 3.19 3.14
N ILE A 99 16.56 3.53 1.88
CA ILE A 99 15.83 4.57 1.13
C ILE A 99 14.42 4.09 0.77
N THR A 100 14.33 2.86 0.27
CA THR A 100 13.08 2.27 -0.23
C THR A 100 12.07 2.03 0.90
N VAL A 101 12.51 1.59 2.07
CA VAL A 101 11.65 1.39 3.25
C VAL A 101 11.22 2.74 3.83
N ARG A 102 12.14 3.71 3.92
CA ARG A 102 11.84 5.07 4.44
C ARG A 102 10.77 5.78 3.64
N LEU A 103 10.84 5.72 2.31
CA LEU A 103 9.87 6.37 1.42
C LEU A 103 8.67 5.48 1.12
N GLY A 104 8.89 4.19 0.93
CA GLY A 104 7.88 3.24 0.50
C GLY A 104 6.87 2.91 1.60
N TYR A 105 7.29 2.83 2.87
CA TYR A 105 6.39 2.50 3.98
C TYR A 105 5.26 3.54 4.18
N PRO A 106 5.54 4.85 4.35
CA PRO A 106 4.47 5.84 4.48
C PRO A 106 3.61 5.96 3.22
N LEU A 107 4.19 5.74 2.03
CA LEU A 107 3.46 5.79 0.76
C LEU A 107 2.52 4.57 0.60
N MET A 108 2.96 3.38 1.00
CA MET A 108 2.15 2.17 1.03
C MET A 108 0.95 2.32 1.98
N LEU A 109 1.18 2.90 3.16
CA LEU A 109 0.12 3.21 4.11
C LEU A 109 -0.86 4.25 3.56
N ALA A 110 -0.36 5.32 2.95
CA ALA A 110 -1.21 6.33 2.32
C ALA A 110 -2.10 5.73 1.23
N ALA A 111 -1.56 4.84 0.39
CA ALA A 111 -2.32 4.13 -0.64
C ALA A 111 -3.42 3.24 -0.03
N ASN A 112 -3.13 2.52 1.06
CA ASN A 112 -4.10 1.69 1.77
C ASN A 112 -5.23 2.54 2.40
N TYR A 113 -4.87 3.62 3.11
CA TYR A 113 -5.86 4.54 3.68
C TYR A 113 -6.75 5.14 2.60
N ALA A 114 -6.17 5.59 1.47
CA ALA A 114 -6.94 6.10 0.35
C ALA A 114 -7.92 5.04 -0.19
N ALA A 115 -7.49 3.79 -0.34
CA ALA A 115 -8.34 2.70 -0.80
C ALA A 115 -9.54 2.45 0.15
N ILE A 116 -9.31 2.43 1.47
CA ILE A 116 -10.38 2.25 2.47
C ILE A 116 -11.42 3.38 2.36
N TRP A 117 -10.97 4.63 2.32
CA TRP A 117 -11.87 5.79 2.22
C TRP A 117 -12.64 5.80 0.89
N LEU A 118 -11.99 5.44 -0.21
CA LEU A 118 -12.65 5.30 -1.52
C LEU A 118 -13.72 4.20 -1.50
N LEU A 119 -13.45 3.06 -0.86
CA LEU A 119 -14.43 1.99 -0.69
C LEU A 119 -15.63 2.45 0.16
N THR A 120 -15.39 3.17 1.26
CA THR A 120 -16.47 3.74 2.09
C THR A 120 -17.35 4.69 1.28
N LEU A 121 -16.76 5.54 0.44
CA LEU A 121 -17.51 6.44 -0.44
C LEU A 121 -18.34 5.68 -1.49
N ILE A 122 -17.79 4.62 -2.07
CA ILE A 122 -18.53 3.74 -3.00
C ILE A 122 -19.73 3.13 -2.28
N CYS A 123 -19.53 2.59 -1.08
CA CYS A 123 -20.60 2.01 -0.26
C CYS A 123 -21.68 3.05 0.08
N ALA A 124 -21.30 4.23 0.54
CA ALA A 124 -22.23 5.32 0.85
C ALA A 124 -23.04 5.75 -0.39
N GLN A 125 -22.38 5.87 -1.53
CA GLN A 125 -23.04 6.22 -2.79
C GLN A 125 -24.04 5.13 -3.23
N ARG A 126 -23.67 3.84 -3.11
CA ARG A 126 -24.55 2.71 -3.45
C ARG A 126 -25.74 2.61 -2.50
N PHE A 127 -25.51 2.76 -1.21
CA PHE A 127 -26.57 2.74 -0.20
C PHE A 127 -27.62 3.82 -0.46
N GLN A 128 -27.19 5.06 -0.71
CA GLN A 128 -28.13 6.15 -1.00
C GLN A 128 -28.89 5.96 -2.31
N ALA A 129 -28.25 5.42 -3.34
CA ALA A 129 -28.90 5.14 -4.62
C ALA A 129 -30.01 4.09 -4.50
N ILE A 130 -29.87 3.11 -3.59
CA ILE A 130 -30.83 2.03 -3.37
C ILE A 130 -31.94 2.48 -2.41
N CYS A 131 -31.60 3.08 -1.27
CA CYS A 131 -32.56 3.32 -0.18
C CYS A 131 -33.35 4.63 -0.28
N HIS A 132 -32.85 5.68 -0.96
CA HIS A 132 -33.54 6.97 -1.06
C HIS A 132 -33.40 7.63 -2.45
N PRO A 133 -34.14 7.16 -3.46
CA PRO A 133 -34.03 7.68 -4.83
C PRO A 133 -34.47 9.16 -5.00
N SER A 134 -35.31 9.69 -4.11
CA SER A 134 -35.96 11.02 -4.23
C SER A 134 -35.47 12.08 -3.24
N ASN A 135 -34.50 11.80 -2.36
CA ASN A 135 -34.09 12.73 -1.30
C ASN A 135 -33.34 13.97 -1.84
N PRO A 136 -33.58 15.19 -1.30
CA PRO A 136 -32.91 16.44 -1.71
C PRO A 136 -31.40 16.46 -1.40
N TRP A 137 -30.91 15.54 -0.57
CA TRP A 137 -29.48 15.31 -0.33
C TRP A 137 -28.69 14.90 -1.59
N LYS A 138 -29.38 14.52 -2.68
CA LYS A 138 -28.79 14.38 -4.02
C LYS A 138 -28.02 15.64 -4.47
N LEU A 139 -28.42 16.83 -4.02
CA LEU A 139 -27.76 18.10 -4.34
C LEU A 139 -26.44 18.29 -3.56
N ARG A 140 -26.38 17.85 -2.29
CA ARG A 140 -25.12 17.79 -1.51
C ARG A 140 -24.16 16.75 -2.12
N LEU A 141 -24.71 15.63 -2.60
CA LEU A 141 -23.95 14.66 -3.40
C LEU A 141 -23.66 15.14 -4.84
N ALA A 142 -24.26 16.22 -5.34
CA ALA A 142 -23.87 16.82 -6.61
C ALA A 142 -22.47 17.48 -6.52
N CYS A 143 -22.04 17.86 -5.31
CA CYS A 143 -20.65 18.19 -5.02
C CYS A 143 -19.74 16.94 -5.19
N ILE A 144 -20.19 15.78 -4.71
CA ILE A 144 -19.58 14.45 -4.95
C ILE A 144 -19.69 14.01 -6.43
N ARG A 145 -20.65 14.55 -7.20
CA ARG A 145 -20.78 14.33 -8.66
C ARG A 145 -19.62 14.95 -9.44
N ARG A 146 -18.85 15.89 -8.86
CA ARG A 146 -17.46 16.11 -9.25
C ARG A 146 -16.60 14.98 -8.67
N SER A 147 -16.76 13.76 -9.19
CA SER A 147 -16.06 12.55 -8.71
C SER A 147 -14.56 12.77 -8.57
N LYS A 148 -13.97 13.51 -9.51
CA LYS A 148 -12.56 13.88 -9.50
C LYS A 148 -12.15 14.67 -8.25
N GLY A 149 -12.99 15.61 -7.78
CA GLY A 149 -12.69 16.43 -6.61
C GLY A 149 -12.72 15.61 -5.31
N ALA A 150 -13.72 14.75 -5.13
CA ALA A 150 -13.79 13.88 -3.96
C ALA A 150 -12.63 12.89 -3.90
N VAL A 151 -12.22 12.31 -5.04
CA VAL A 151 -11.03 11.46 -5.13
C VAL A 151 -9.76 12.25 -4.76
N ILE A 152 -9.58 13.46 -5.30
CA ILE A 152 -8.42 14.31 -4.97
C ILE A 152 -8.40 14.66 -3.48
N VAL A 153 -9.55 14.96 -2.87
CA VAL A 153 -9.63 15.25 -1.43
C VAL A 153 -9.28 14.03 -0.60
N VAL A 154 -9.77 12.84 -0.95
CA VAL A 154 -9.47 11.60 -0.23
C VAL A 154 -7.99 11.23 -0.35
N VAL A 155 -7.45 11.25 -1.57
CA VAL A 155 -6.03 10.95 -1.81
C VAL A 155 -5.15 12.00 -1.15
N GLY A 156 -5.51 13.28 -1.24
CA GLY A 156 -4.80 14.38 -0.59
C GLY A 156 -4.83 14.30 0.93
N ALA A 157 -5.98 13.98 1.53
CA ALA A 157 -6.10 13.77 2.97
C ALA A 157 -5.31 12.54 3.43
N ALA A 158 -5.37 11.43 2.68
CA ALA A 158 -4.57 10.24 2.96
C ALA A 158 -3.07 10.54 2.90
N LEU A 159 -2.62 11.32 1.93
CA LEU A 159 -1.22 11.76 1.85
C LEU A 159 -0.88 12.69 3.02
N ALA A 160 -1.68 13.73 3.28
CA ALA A 160 -1.43 14.70 4.36
C ALA A 160 -1.34 14.05 5.75
N LEU A 161 -2.23 13.10 6.05
CA LEU A 161 -2.17 12.33 7.31
C LEU A 161 -0.92 11.45 7.40
N ASN A 162 -0.39 10.98 6.27
CA ASN A 162 0.83 10.18 6.22
C ASN A 162 2.12 11.02 6.06
N VAL A 163 2.03 12.34 5.80
CA VAL A 163 3.19 13.25 5.85
C VAL A 163 3.78 13.29 7.26
N ILE A 164 2.96 13.20 8.31
CA ILE A 164 3.42 13.09 9.70
C ILE A 164 4.31 11.85 9.88
N ARG A 165 4.01 10.75 9.18
CA ARG A 165 4.86 9.54 9.20
C ARG A 165 6.16 9.71 8.45
N PHE A 166 6.21 10.52 7.39
CA PHE A 166 7.49 10.87 6.76
C PHE A 166 8.39 11.59 7.76
N TRP A 167 7.83 12.50 8.57
CA TRP A 167 8.57 13.20 9.63
C TRP A 167 9.05 12.24 10.74
N GLU A 168 8.23 11.27 11.13
CA GLU A 168 8.60 10.26 12.12
C GLU A 168 9.76 9.37 11.64
N MET A 169 9.75 8.98 10.37
CA MET A 169 10.84 8.21 9.75
C MET A 169 12.13 9.03 9.58
N GLU A 170 12.03 10.34 9.31
CA GLU A 170 13.15 11.29 9.30
C GLU A 170 13.78 11.40 10.69
N TRP A 171 12.95 11.61 11.71
CA TRP A 171 13.37 11.74 13.11
C TRP A 171 14.11 10.49 13.62
N HIS A 172 13.63 9.29 13.26
CA HIS A 172 14.30 8.04 13.58
C HIS A 172 15.64 7.89 12.85
N ALA A 173 15.78 8.39 11.63
CA ALA A 173 17.06 8.36 10.91
C ALA A 173 18.12 9.26 11.57
N ASP A 174 17.71 10.42 12.08
CA ASP A 174 18.62 11.43 12.63
C ASP A 174 18.98 11.20 14.11
N HIS A 175 18.07 10.66 14.92
CA HIS A 175 18.24 10.52 16.38
C HIS A 175 18.45 9.08 16.86
N GLY A 176 18.28 8.08 16.00
CA GLY A 176 18.35 6.68 16.38
C GLY A 176 18.78 5.81 15.23
N GLY A 177 20.10 5.73 14.99
CA GLY A 177 20.72 4.88 13.96
C GLY A 177 19.96 3.57 13.75
N ILE A 178 19.17 3.56 12.66
CA ILE A 178 18.21 2.51 12.29
C ILE A 178 18.89 1.14 12.12
N VAL A 179 20.22 1.11 12.10
CA VAL A 179 21.03 -0.09 11.89
C VAL A 179 21.47 -0.77 13.21
N SER A 180 21.55 -0.08 14.36
CA SER A 180 22.14 -0.70 15.58
C SER A 180 21.12 -1.44 16.45
N SER A 181 19.82 -1.12 16.39
CA SER A 181 18.83 -1.69 17.33
C SER A 181 18.17 -2.98 16.83
N GLY A 182 17.90 -3.09 15.52
CA GLY A 182 17.40 -4.34 14.92
C GLY A 182 18.44 -5.46 14.93
N LEU A 183 19.68 -5.15 14.50
CA LEU A 183 20.80 -6.10 14.55
C LEU A 183 21.20 -6.50 15.97
N ARG A 184 21.06 -5.63 16.97
CA ARG A 184 21.39 -5.94 18.37
C ARG A 184 20.29 -6.74 19.09
N SER A 185 19.05 -6.72 18.59
CA SER A 185 17.97 -7.59 19.06
C SER A 185 18.14 -9.01 18.50
N THR A 186 18.36 -9.14 17.19
CA THR A 186 18.63 -10.44 16.54
C THR A 186 19.94 -11.07 17.02
N ARG A 187 21.02 -10.28 17.20
CA ARG A 187 22.30 -10.77 17.73
C ARG A 187 22.21 -11.19 19.20
N ARG A 188 21.31 -10.59 20.01
CA ARG A 188 21.07 -11.02 21.41
C ARG A 188 20.19 -12.27 21.51
N GLY A 189 19.34 -12.55 20.52
CA GLY A 189 18.58 -13.81 20.43
C GLY A 189 19.37 -15.00 19.89
N ILE A 190 20.49 -14.76 19.20
CA ILE A 190 21.39 -15.81 18.68
C ILE A 190 22.42 -16.28 19.74
N LEU A 191 22.70 -15.45 20.75
CA LEU A 191 23.67 -15.72 21.83
C LEU A 191 23.02 -16.19 23.15
N ARG A 192 21.73 -16.55 23.14
CA ARG A 192 21.03 -17.19 24.27
C ARG A 192 20.26 -18.42 23.82
#